data_AF-A0AAZ3P6D8-F1
#
_entry.id   AF-A0AAZ3P6D8-F1
#
_cell.length_a   1.000
_cell.length_b   1.000
_cell.length_c   1.000
_cell.angle_alpha   90.00
_cell.angle_beta   90.00
_cell.angle_gamma   90.00
#
_symmetry.space_group_name_H-M   'P 1'
#
loop_
_entity.id
_entity.type
_entity.pdbx_description
1 polymer ?
#
loop_
_entity_poly.entity_id
_entity_poly.type
_entity_poly.pdbx_seq_one_letter_code
_entity_poly.pdbx_strand_id
1 'polypeptide(L)'
;YNREGDLIFSVAKHTYVSFLFKGGERVALGTYNGHTGVVSLTVLSGDTKNVLTGSADICCRLWDCETGTSMLNTSLAVRTCGFDFSGNIIMFSTDKQMGYESSTLTMNPQIKGST
;
A
#
# COMPACT_ATOMS: atom_id res chain seq x y z
N TYR A 1 -3.07 5.10 11.73
CA TYR A 1 -2.18 6.13 12.31
C TYR A 1 -0.77 5.57 12.30
N ASN A 2 0.27 6.41 12.16
CA ASN A 2 1.67 5.96 12.25
C ASN A 2 2.13 5.77 13.70
N ARG A 3 3.33 5.21 13.88
CA ARG A 3 3.92 4.97 15.22
C ARG A 3 4.17 6.27 15.99
N GLU A 4 4.52 7.35 15.31
CA GLU A 4 4.72 8.66 15.95
C GLU A 4 3.41 9.36 16.34
N GLY A 5 2.26 8.90 15.82
CA GLY A 5 0.94 9.41 16.19
C GLY A 5 0.58 10.77 15.58
N ASP A 6 1.41 11.31 14.70
CA ASP A 6 1.22 12.60 14.03
C ASP A 6 0.57 12.48 12.65
N LEU A 7 0.50 11.26 12.08
CA LEU A 7 -0.09 10.98 10.77
C LEU A 7 -1.27 9.99 10.87
N ILE A 8 -2.41 10.36 10.28
CA ILE A 8 -3.60 9.50 10.17
C ILE A 8 -3.86 9.18 8.70
N PHE A 9 -4.19 7.91 8.42
CA PHE A 9 -4.46 7.45 7.07
C PHE A 9 -5.92 7.02 7.04
N SER A 10 -6.72 7.67 6.21
CA SER A 10 -8.12 7.30 5.99
C SER A 10 -8.27 6.75 4.59
N VAL A 11 -8.74 5.51 4.50
CA VAL A 11 -9.19 4.93 3.24
C VAL A 11 -10.69 5.14 3.17
N ALA A 12 -11.15 5.99 2.26
CA ALA A 12 -12.56 6.08 1.93
C ALA A 12 -12.87 5.12 0.77
N LYS A 13 -14.14 4.75 0.58
CA LYS A 13 -14.64 3.85 -0.47
C LYS A 13 -14.55 4.49 -1.88
N HIS A 14 -13.42 5.11 -2.18
CA HIS A 14 -13.08 5.83 -3.40
C HIS A 14 -11.83 5.19 -4.02
N THR A 15 -11.55 5.55 -5.27
CA THR A 15 -10.37 5.09 -6.04
C THR A 15 -9.07 5.77 -5.61
N TYR A 16 -9.17 6.73 -4.68
CA TYR A 16 -8.05 7.57 -4.26
C TYR A 16 -7.68 7.30 -2.81
N VAL A 17 -6.39 7.15 -2.57
CA VAL A 17 -5.83 7.17 -1.22
C VAL A 17 -5.73 8.62 -0.78
N SER A 18 -6.39 8.98 0.33
CA SER A 18 -6.38 10.34 0.88
C SER A 18 -5.55 10.37 2.17
N PHE A 19 -4.50 11.18 2.21
CA PHE A 19 -3.67 11.41 3.39
C PHE A 19 -4.23 12.56 4.21
N LEU A 20 -4.29 12.42 5.53
CA LEU A 20 -4.68 13.53 6.39
C LEU A 20 -3.89 13.57 7.69
N PHE A 21 -3.29 14.73 7.91
CA PHE A 21 -2.71 15.25 9.15
C PHE A 21 -1.21 15.13 9.30
N LYS A 22 -0.53 16.28 9.44
CA LYS A 22 0.82 16.45 9.99
C LYS A 22 0.71 17.52 11.08
N GLY A 23 0.99 17.18 12.34
CA GLY A 23 0.94 18.15 13.46
C GLY A 23 -0.46 18.70 13.80
N GLY A 24 -1.53 17.94 13.56
CA GLY A 24 -2.91 18.36 13.86
C GLY A 24 -3.59 19.20 12.76
N GLU A 25 -2.85 19.63 11.74
CA GLU A 25 -3.40 20.29 10.55
C GLU A 25 -3.61 19.29 9.42
N ARG A 26 -4.75 19.38 8.75
CA ARG A 26 -5.08 18.58 7.57
C ARG A 26 -4.11 18.94 6.44
N VAL A 27 -3.05 18.15 6.30
CA VAL A 27 -2.15 18.19 5.14
C VAL A 27 -2.51 17.02 4.23
N ALA A 28 -3.11 17.34 3.09
CA ALA A 28 -3.25 16.37 2.01
C ALA A 28 -1.88 16.22 1.35
N LEU A 29 -1.11 15.20 1.72
CA LEU A 29 0.22 14.92 1.15
C LEU A 29 0.14 14.48 -0.33
N GLY A 30 -1.06 14.24 -0.86
CA GLY A 30 -1.31 13.98 -2.26
C GLY A 30 -2.53 13.09 -2.48
N THR A 31 -3.01 13.03 -3.72
CA THR A 31 -3.99 12.05 -4.17
C THR A 31 -3.24 10.99 -4.98
N TYR A 32 -3.13 9.77 -4.47
CA TYR A 32 -2.44 8.71 -5.18
C TYR A 32 -3.34 8.14 -6.28
N ASN A 33 -3.01 8.50 -7.51
CA ASN A 33 -3.76 8.12 -8.71
C ASN A 33 -3.17 6.85 -9.31
N GLY A 34 -4.01 5.84 -9.52
CA GLY A 34 -3.59 4.63 -10.23
C GLY A 34 -4.47 3.41 -9.96
N HIS A 35 -5.14 3.37 -8.81
CA HIS A 35 -6.15 2.34 -8.58
C HIS A 35 -7.39 2.63 -9.43
N THR A 36 -7.90 1.60 -10.10
CA THR A 36 -9.13 1.66 -10.93
C THR A 36 -10.34 1.10 -10.19
N GLY A 37 -10.13 0.61 -8.97
CA GLY A 37 -11.13 0.03 -8.09
C GLY A 37 -11.11 0.67 -6.70
N VAL A 38 -12.05 0.24 -5.87
CA VAL A 38 -12.15 0.70 -4.49
C VAL A 38 -10.93 0.23 -3.71
N VAL A 39 -10.20 1.15 -3.09
CA VAL A 39 -9.12 0.81 -2.16
C VAL A 39 -9.75 0.30 -0.87
N SER A 40 -9.49 -0.96 -0.53
CA SER A 40 -10.04 -1.63 0.65
C SER A 40 -9.02 -1.72 1.79
N LEU A 41 -7.72 -1.59 1.48
CA LEU A 41 -6.63 -1.76 2.43
C LEU A 41 -5.58 -0.67 2.26
N THR A 42 -5.08 -0.17 3.38
CA THR A 42 -3.93 0.73 3.45
C THR A 42 -3.09 0.38 4.67
N VAL A 43 -1.80 0.14 4.46
CA VAL A 43 -0.84 -0.20 5.49
C VAL A 43 0.36 0.73 5.37
N LEU A 44 0.86 1.21 6.50
CA LEU A 44 2.04 2.05 6.58
C LEU A 44 3.29 1.25 6.88
N SER A 45 4.41 1.67 6.31
CA SER A 45 5.71 1.30 6.85
C SER A 45 5.92 1.95 8.23
N GLY A 46 6.66 1.27 9.10
CA GLY A 46 6.96 1.76 10.45
C GLY A 46 7.80 3.05 10.48
N ASP A 47 8.52 3.34 9.40
CA ASP A 47 9.28 4.58 9.20
C ASP A 47 8.48 5.67 8.47
N THR A 48 7.21 5.40 8.16
CA THR A 48 6.28 6.31 7.49
C THR A 48 6.72 6.80 6.10
N LYS A 49 7.73 6.19 5.49
CA LYS A 49 8.19 6.59 4.14
C LYS A 49 7.37 5.97 3.02
N ASN A 50 6.78 4.81 3.29
CA ASN A 50 6.06 4.04 2.29
C ASN A 50 4.64 3.71 2.74
N VAL A 51 3.72 3.71 1.78
CA VAL A 51 2.34 3.22 1.93
C VAL A 51 2.10 2.05 1.01
N LEU A 52 1.53 0.98 1.52
CA LEU A 52 1.05 -0.17 0.75
C LEU A 52 -0.47 -0.14 0.72
N THR A 53 -1.06 -0.16 -0.47
CA THR A 53 -2.51 -0.20 -0.64
C THR A 53 -2.96 -1.45 -1.37
N GLY A 54 -4.13 -1.95 -1.01
CA GLY A 54 -4.83 -3.05 -1.69
C GLY A 54 -6.20 -2.60 -2.18
N SER A 55 -6.55 -2.99 -3.40
CA SER A 55 -7.74 -2.49 -4.09
C SER A 55 -8.56 -3.62 -4.73
N ALA A 56 -9.84 -3.34 -4.94
CA ALA A 56 -10.76 -4.18 -5.68
C ALA A 56 -10.40 -4.28 -7.18
N ASP A 57 -9.47 -3.47 -7.67
CA ASP A 57 -8.85 -3.65 -8.99
C ASP A 57 -7.84 -4.80 -9.05
N ILE A 58 -7.93 -5.74 -8.10
CA ILE A 58 -7.09 -6.92 -7.92
C ILE A 58 -5.62 -6.63 -7.67
N CYS A 59 -5.19 -5.37 -7.55
CA CYS A 59 -3.78 -5.01 -7.40
C CYS A 59 -3.46 -4.51 -5.99
N CYS A 60 -2.22 -4.76 -5.57
CA CYS A 60 -1.58 -3.97 -4.53
C CYS A 60 -0.59 -2.99 -5.14
N ARG A 61 -0.48 -1.81 -4.53
CA ARG A 61 0.48 -0.79 -4.94
C ARG A 61 1.27 -0.28 -3.76
N LEU A 62 2.58 -0.16 -3.94
CA LEU A 62 3.46 0.52 -3.01
C LEU A 62 3.69 1.95 -3.49
N TRP A 63 3.59 2.89 -2.56
CA TRP A 63 3.70 4.31 -2.83
C TRP A 63 4.76 4.93 -1.92
N ASP A 64 5.50 5.87 -2.48
CA ASP A 64 6.34 6.77 -1.71
C ASP A 64 5.47 7.88 -1.08
N CYS A 65 5.55 8.04 0.25
CA CYS A 65 4.68 8.95 0.99
C CYS A 65 4.92 10.43 0.67
N GLU A 66 6.16 10.80 0.33
CA GLU A 66 6.58 12.18 0.12
C GLU A 66 6.22 12.67 -1.28
N THR A 67 6.41 11.83 -2.29
CA THR A 67 6.19 12.16 -3.70
C THR A 67 4.85 11.68 -4.24
N GLY A 68 4.23 10.70 -3.60
CA GLY A 68 3.03 10.02 -4.09
C GLY A 68 3.25 9.14 -5.33
N THR A 69 4.51 8.78 -5.60
CA THR A 69 4.86 7.95 -6.77
C THR A 69 4.61 6.47 -6.47
N SER A 70 3.97 5.77 -7.41
CA SER A 70 3.83 4.30 -7.34
C SER A 70 5.19 3.65 -7.61
N MET A 71 5.76 2.99 -6.59
CA MET A 71 7.03 2.29 -6.67
C MET A 71 6.87 0.85 -7.16
N LEU A 72 5.73 0.23 -6.84
CA LEU A 72 5.43 -1.16 -7.17
C LEU A 72 3.94 -1.35 -7.44
N ASN A 73 3.61 -2.27 -8.36
CA ASN A 73 2.27 -2.79 -8.56
C ASN A 73 2.30 -4.31 -8.70
N THR A 74 1.37 -5.00 -8.04
CA THR A 74 1.14 -6.44 -8.26
C THR A 74 0.04 -6.64 -9.29
N SER A 75 0.14 -7.71 -10.08
CA SER A 75 -0.85 -8.07 -11.12
C SER A 75 -1.69 -9.31 -10.73
N LEU A 76 -1.67 -9.70 -9.45
CA LEU A 76 -2.36 -10.88 -8.91
C LEU A 76 -3.37 -10.42 -7.89
N ALA A 77 -4.56 -11.05 -7.85
CA ALA A 77 -5.65 -10.73 -6.91
C ALA A 77 -5.21 -10.79 -5.45
N VAL A 78 -4.77 -9.65 -4.93
CA VAL A 78 -4.36 -9.54 -3.53
C VAL A 78 -5.59 -9.40 -2.64
N ARG A 79 -5.65 -10.20 -1.57
CA ARG A 79 -6.67 -10.11 -0.52
C ARG A 79 -6.25 -9.32 0.68
N THR A 80 -5.03 -9.53 1.14
CA THR A 80 -4.47 -8.76 2.25
C THR A 80 -3.01 -8.47 1.98
N CYS A 81 -2.54 -7.36 2.53
CA CYS A 81 -1.16 -6.93 2.43
C CYS A 81 -0.67 -6.39 3.77
N GLY A 82 0.65 -6.35 3.97
CA GLY A 82 1.25 -5.88 5.21
C GLY A 82 2.76 -5.64 5.08
N PHE A 83 3.32 -4.90 6.03
CA PHE A 83 4.77 -4.76 6.20
C PHE A 83 5.25 -5.66 7.34
N ASP A 84 6.48 -6.13 7.25
CA ASP A 84 7.20 -6.67 8.38
C ASP A 84 7.54 -5.56 9.40
N PHE A 85 8.01 -5.95 10.59
CA PHE A 85 8.31 -5.00 11.65
C PHE A 85 9.38 -3.96 11.26
N SER A 86 10.31 -4.34 10.38
CA SER A 86 11.37 -3.44 9.92
C SER A 86 10.99 -2.55 8.73
N GLY A 87 9.84 -2.80 8.09
CA GLY A 87 9.39 -2.08 6.89
C GLY A 87 10.13 -2.46 5.59
N ASN A 88 11.01 -3.46 5.64
CA ASN A 88 11.85 -3.89 4.52
C ASN A 88 11.24 -5.02 3.69
N ILE A 89 10.23 -5.70 4.21
CA ILE A 89 9.55 -6.80 3.54
C ILE A 89 8.07 -6.47 3.53
N ILE A 90 7.47 -6.57 2.34
CA ILE A 90 6.02 -6.57 2.19
C ILE A 90 5.53 -8.00 2.05
N MET A 91 4.44 -8.32 2.72
CA MET A 91 3.68 -9.55 2.55
C MET A 91 2.39 -9.23 1.81
N PHE A 92 1.99 -10.11 0.92
CA PHE A 92 0.63 -10.10 0.37
C PHE A 92 0.12 -11.51 0.16
N SER A 93 -1.17 -11.71 0.38
CA SER A 93 -1.84 -12.98 0.10
C SER A 93 -2.66 -12.86 -1.17
N THR A 94 -2.56 -13.85 -2.05
CA THR A 94 -3.35 -13.91 -3.28
C THR A 94 -4.53 -14.84 -3.12
N ASP A 95 -5.62 -14.54 -3.82
CA ASP A 95 -6.76 -15.43 -3.97
C ASP A 95 -6.55 -16.43 -5.09
N LYS A 96 -7.28 -17.55 -5.02
CA LYS A 96 -7.33 -18.52 -6.11
C LYS A 96 -7.98 -17.85 -7.33
N GLN A 97 -7.21 -17.72 -8.42
CA GLN A 97 -7.69 -17.17 -9.68
C GLN A 97 -7.11 -17.94 -10.86
N MET A 98 -7.93 -18.20 -11.88
CA MET A 98 -7.51 -18.69 -13.20
C MET A 98 -6.52 -19.89 -13.17
N GLY A 99 -6.72 -20.84 -12.24
CA GLY A 99 -5.87 -22.03 -12.09
C GLY A 99 -4.67 -21.89 -11.15
N TYR A 100 -4.41 -20.70 -10.61
CA TYR A 100 -3.41 -20.46 -9.57
C TYR A 100 -4.02 -20.62 -8.19
N GLU A 101 -3.38 -21.38 -7.31
CA GLU A 101 -3.79 -21.53 -5.91
C GLU A 101 -3.54 -20.23 -5.12
N SER A 102 -4.36 -20.02 -4.08
CA SER A 102 -4.11 -18.94 -3.13
C SER A 102 -2.78 -19.15 -2.42
N SER A 103 -1.94 -18.13 -2.37
CA SER A 103 -0.62 -18.22 -1.75
C SER A 103 -0.29 -16.96 -0.96
N THR A 104 0.61 -17.08 0.01
CA THR A 104 1.18 -15.92 0.71
C THR A 104 2.59 -15.70 0.20
N LEU A 105 2.85 -14.50 -0.28
CA LEU A 105 4.13 -14.10 -0.85
C LEU A 105 4.73 -12.99 -0.01
N THR A 106 6.05 -13.05 0.15
CA THR A 106 6.85 -12.00 0.79
C THR A 106 7.86 -11.49 -0.20
N MET A 107 8.03 -10.18 -0.30
CA MET A 107 9.02 -9.57 -1.17
C MET A 107 9.67 -8.36 -0.52
N ASN A 108 10.93 -8.09 -0.89
CA ASN A 108 11.61 -6.86 -0.49
C ASN A 108 11.38 -5.80 -1.59
N PRO A 109 10.62 -4.73 -1.32
CA PRO A 109 10.32 -3.72 -2.33
C PRO A 109 11.52 -2.83 -2.69
N GLN A 110 12.59 -2.85 -1.89
CA GLN A 110 13.81 -2.07 -2.13
C GLN A 110 14.77 -2.77 -3.11
N ILE A 111 14.60 -4.07 -3.34
CA ILE A 111 15.37 -4.83 -4.32
C ILE A 111 14.62 -4.75 -5.65
N LYS A 112 14.84 -3.67 -6.42
CA LYS A 112 14.59 -3.71 -7.85
C LYS A 112 15.48 -4.80 -8.42
N GLY A 113 14.89 -5.83 -9.03
CA GLY A 113 15.61 -6.99 -9.56
C GLY A 113 16.85 -6.57 -10.34
N SER A 114 18.00 -7.04 -9.87
CA SER A 114 19.19 -7.21 -10.71
C SER A 114 18.97 -8.48 -11.54
N THR A 115 18.37 -8.34 -12.72
CA THR A 115 18.45 -9.29 -13.84
C THR A 115 18.02 -8.57 -15.11
#